data_AF-A0A932K8A7-F1
#
_entry.id   AF-A0A932K8A7-F1
#
_cell.length_a   1.000
_cell.length_b   1.000
_cell.length_c   1.000
_cell.angle_alpha   90.00
_cell.angle_beta   90.00
_cell.angle_gamma   90.00
#
_symmetry.space_group_name_H-M   'P 1'
#
loop_
_entity.id
_entity.type
_entity.pdbx_description
1 polymer ?
#
loop_
_entity_poly.entity_id
_entity_poly.type
_entity_poly.pdbx_seq_one_letter_code
_entity_poly.pdbx_strand_id
1 'polypeptide(L)'
;QPELLAHHYTEAGLNASAVDYWQRAGQRAMERSAHVEAVSHLSKGLEALVALPDTAERTQQELLLQTTLGPALMATTAWASSEVERTYARARELCQQVGETHQLFSALMGLGTFYMASGRLQTSRELREQHLSLAQRQRDPTFLLQAHVWLGATLYWTGELAQARAHLEWGIALYDPKQPRSPSFAEENPGVTGRRLVALTLWLLGYPEQGLQRSREALTLAQELSHPYSQAFA
;
A
#
# COMPACT_ATOMS: atom_id res chain seq x y z
N GLN A 1 -18.02 6.37 18.92
CA GLN A 1 -18.56 6.86 17.65
C GLN A 1 -17.76 8.11 17.27
N PRO A 2 -16.49 7.95 16.83
CA PRO A 2 -15.67 9.08 16.40
C PRO A 2 -16.34 9.93 15.30
N GLU A 3 -17.09 9.29 14.40
CA GLU A 3 -17.84 9.91 13.31
C GLU A 3 -18.90 10.93 13.78
N LEU A 4 -19.58 10.65 14.90
CA LEU A 4 -20.60 11.54 15.46
C LEU A 4 -19.95 12.79 16.07
N LEU A 5 -18.85 12.61 16.81
CA LEU A 5 -18.09 13.72 17.37
C LEU A 5 -17.46 14.57 16.27
N ALA A 6 -16.90 13.95 15.23
CA ALA A 6 -16.36 14.64 14.07
C ALA A 6 -17.41 15.55 13.42
N HIS A 7 -18.62 15.02 13.20
CA HIS A 7 -19.72 15.80 12.65
C HIS A 7 -20.10 16.98 13.54
N HIS A 8 -20.26 16.79 14.85
CA HIS A 8 -20.57 17.90 15.76
C HIS A 8 -19.48 18.96 15.80
N TYR A 9 -18.21 18.58 15.74
CA TYR A 9 -17.11 19.55 15.67
C TYR A 9 -17.10 20.31 14.34
N THR A 10 -17.40 19.65 13.22
CA THR A 10 -17.55 20.30 11.90
C THR A 10 -18.69 21.34 11.94
N GLU A 11 -19.88 20.97 12.42
CA GLU A 11 -21.02 21.89 12.52
C GLU A 11 -20.76 23.05 13.49
N ALA A 12 -19.93 22.84 14.51
CA ALA A 12 -19.51 23.87 15.45
C ALA A 12 -18.37 24.77 14.93
N GLY A 13 -17.84 24.53 13.72
CA GLY A 13 -16.69 25.27 13.17
C GLY A 13 -15.35 24.97 13.87
N LEU A 14 -15.31 23.95 14.72
CA LEU A 14 -14.13 23.52 15.48
C LEU A 14 -13.25 22.59 14.61
N ASN A 15 -12.73 23.15 13.51
CA ASN A 15 -12.09 22.39 12.43
C ASN A 15 -10.91 21.54 12.87
N ALA A 16 -10.07 22.01 13.80
CA ALA A 16 -8.92 21.24 14.28
C ALA A 16 -9.34 19.94 14.97
N SER A 17 -10.38 20.00 15.82
CA SER A 17 -10.96 18.82 16.46
C SER A 17 -11.69 17.94 15.45
N ALA A 18 -12.41 18.55 14.49
CA ALA A 18 -13.10 17.81 13.46
C ALA A 18 -12.14 16.93 12.64
N VAL A 19 -10.98 17.48 12.23
CA VAL A 19 -9.93 16.75 11.51
C VAL A 19 -9.46 15.51 12.27
N ASP A 20 -9.13 15.65 13.56
CA ASP A 20 -8.69 14.52 14.39
C ASP A 20 -9.75 13.40 14.46
N TYR A 21 -11.01 13.79 14.73
CA TYR A 21 -12.08 12.81 14.85
C TYR A 21 -12.47 12.18 13.52
N TRP A 22 -12.39 12.91 12.40
CA TRP A 22 -12.58 12.35 11.06
C TRP A 22 -11.50 11.33 10.70
N GLN A 23 -10.24 11.62 11.04
CA GLN A 23 -9.14 10.67 10.84
C GLN A 23 -9.36 9.38 11.64
N ARG A 24 -9.76 9.51 12.91
CA ARG A 24 -10.07 8.34 13.77
C ARG A 24 -11.28 7.56 13.28
N ALA A 25 -12.29 8.23 12.73
CA ALA A 25 -13.45 7.58 12.12
C ALA A 25 -13.06 6.80 10.85
N GLY A 26 -12.25 7.41 9.98
CA GLY A 26 -11.69 6.76 8.79
C GLY A 26 -10.86 5.52 9.13
N GLN A 27 -9.95 5.64 10.10
CA GLN A 27 -9.12 4.52 10.56
C GLN A 27 -9.98 3.36 11.11
N ARG A 28 -10.99 3.68 11.92
CA ARG A 28 -11.90 2.67 12.47
C ARG A 28 -12.75 1.99 11.39
N ALA A 29 -13.14 2.73 10.35
CA ALA A 29 -13.83 2.18 9.19
C ALA A 29 -12.91 1.22 8.41
N MET A 30 -11.63 1.59 8.22
CA MET A 30 -10.62 0.72 7.61
C MET A 30 -10.41 -0.59 8.39
N GLU A 31 -10.32 -0.53 9.71
CA GLU A 31 -10.20 -1.70 10.59
C GLU A 31 -11.38 -2.68 10.46
N ARG A 32 -12.53 -2.18 10.02
CA ARG A 32 -13.77 -2.96 9.80
C ARG A 32 -14.00 -3.28 8.33
N SER A 33 -13.05 -2.96 7.45
CA SER A 33 -13.17 -3.11 5.99
C SER A 33 -14.35 -2.34 5.38
N ALA A 34 -14.83 -1.31 6.08
CA ALA A 34 -15.89 -0.40 5.64
C ALA A 34 -15.27 0.71 4.77
N HIS A 35 -14.77 0.33 3.59
CA HIS A 35 -13.93 1.21 2.77
C HIS A 35 -14.69 2.41 2.19
N VAL A 36 -15.99 2.27 1.88
CA VAL A 36 -16.83 3.38 1.39
C VAL A 36 -17.02 4.44 2.48
N GLU A 37 -17.29 3.99 3.71
CA GLU A 37 -17.39 4.86 4.88
C GLU A 37 -16.05 5.51 5.22
N ALA A 38 -14.95 4.76 5.10
CA ALA A 38 -13.61 5.30 5.29
C ALA A 38 -13.32 6.45 4.31
N VAL A 39 -13.58 6.26 3.01
CA VAL A 39 -13.45 7.34 2.00
C VAL A 39 -14.30 8.55 2.41
N SER A 40 -15.56 8.34 2.77
CA SER A 40 -16.45 9.45 3.17
C SER A 40 -15.92 10.23 4.39
N HIS A 41 -15.45 9.53 5.42
CA HIS A 41 -14.93 10.16 6.63
C HIS A 41 -13.63 10.93 6.39
N LEU A 42 -12.70 10.35 5.62
CA LEU A 42 -11.40 10.94 5.34
C LEU A 42 -11.52 12.17 4.42
N SER A 43 -12.42 12.13 3.43
CA SER A 43 -12.72 13.29 2.59
C SER A 43 -13.28 14.47 3.39
N LYS A 44 -14.18 14.21 4.36
CA LYS A 44 -14.66 15.25 5.29
C LYS A 44 -13.55 15.81 6.18
N GLY A 45 -12.59 14.98 6.59
CA GLY A 45 -11.39 15.42 7.29
C GLY A 45 -10.55 16.38 6.44
N LEU A 46 -10.34 16.05 5.15
CA LEU A 46 -9.62 16.92 4.22
C LEU A 46 -10.36 18.24 3.97
N GLU A 47 -11.69 18.23 3.86
CA GLU A 47 -12.50 19.44 3.73
C GLU A 47 -12.36 20.37 4.95
N ALA A 48 -12.44 19.82 6.17
CA ALA A 48 -12.25 20.59 7.40
C ALA A 48 -10.81 21.15 7.52
N LEU A 49 -9.82 20.44 6.98
CA LEU A 49 -8.41 20.85 7.02
C LEU A 49 -8.11 22.08 6.15
N VAL A 50 -8.93 22.37 5.13
CA VAL A 50 -8.79 23.58 4.29
C VAL A 50 -8.91 24.86 5.11
N ALA A 51 -9.70 24.85 6.18
CA ALA A 51 -9.93 26.01 7.03
C ALA A 51 -8.84 26.22 8.11
N LEU A 52 -7.86 25.33 8.21
CA LEU A 52 -6.75 25.43 9.15
C LEU A 52 -5.59 26.26 8.55
N PRO A 53 -4.85 27.02 9.38
CA PRO A 53 -3.67 27.76 8.94
C PRO A 53 -2.57 26.81 8.46
N ASP A 54 -1.73 27.29 7.54
CA ASP A 54 -0.63 26.50 6.99
C ASP A 54 0.52 26.35 8.01
N THR A 55 0.47 25.28 8.79
CA THR A 55 1.46 24.94 9.81
C THR A 55 1.98 23.52 9.63
N ALA A 56 3.09 23.19 10.27
CA ALA A 56 3.66 21.84 10.22
C ALA A 56 2.68 20.78 10.76
N GLU A 57 1.89 21.13 11.77
CA GLU A 57 0.85 20.26 12.34
C GLU A 57 -0.24 19.99 11.30
N ARG A 58 -0.68 21.01 10.56
CA ARG A 58 -1.66 20.85 9.46
C ARG A 58 -1.09 19.92 8.38
N THR A 59 0.17 20.12 7.97
CA THR A 59 0.84 19.25 6.99
C THR A 59 0.88 17.80 7.46
N GLN A 60 1.17 17.56 8.74
CA GLN A 60 1.18 16.22 9.32
C GLN A 60 -0.22 15.59 9.37
N GLN A 61 -1.25 16.36 9.71
CA GLN A 61 -2.64 15.90 9.69
C GLN A 61 -3.11 15.57 8.26
N GLU A 62 -2.77 16.40 7.28
CA GLU A 62 -3.07 16.14 5.87
C GLU A 62 -2.41 14.85 5.41
N LEU A 63 -1.14 14.65 5.77
CA LEU A 63 -0.41 13.43 5.40
C LEU A 63 -1.06 12.17 5.98
N LEU A 64 -1.51 12.22 7.23
CA LEU A 64 -2.22 11.11 7.86
C LEU A 64 -3.54 10.80 7.15
N LEU A 65 -4.34 11.83 6.83
CA LEU A 65 -5.58 11.65 6.08
C LEU A 65 -5.33 11.03 4.70
N GLN A 66 -4.38 11.57 3.93
CA GLN A 66 -4.06 11.08 2.58
C GLN A 66 -3.56 9.62 2.60
N THR A 67 -2.69 9.27 3.55
CA THR A 67 -2.13 7.91 3.67
C THR A 67 -3.15 6.87 4.13
N THR A 68 -4.18 7.26 4.87
CA THR A 68 -5.32 6.38 5.19
C THR A 68 -6.33 6.32 4.03
N LEU A 69 -6.51 7.42 3.28
CA LEU A 69 -7.47 7.51 2.18
C LEU A 69 -7.05 6.67 0.97
N GLY A 70 -5.75 6.64 0.65
CA GLY A 70 -5.22 5.93 -0.51
C GLY A 70 -5.65 4.45 -0.60
N PRO A 71 -5.43 3.63 0.44
CA PRO A 71 -5.88 2.23 0.44
C PRO A 71 -7.40 2.10 0.35
N ALA A 72 -8.16 2.98 1.01
CA ALA A 72 -9.62 2.97 0.94
C ALA A 72 -10.15 3.24 -0.48
N LEU A 73 -9.52 4.18 -1.19
CA LEU A 73 -9.84 4.47 -2.60
C LEU A 73 -9.46 3.32 -3.52
N MET A 74 -8.32 2.67 -3.31
CA MET A 74 -7.93 1.49 -4.10
C MET A 74 -8.90 0.32 -3.93
N ALA A 75 -9.46 0.14 -2.73
CA ALA A 75 -10.42 -0.91 -2.43
C ALA A 75 -11.83 -0.63 -3.02
N THR A 76 -12.22 0.65 -3.08
CA THR A 76 -13.58 1.06 -3.51
C THR A 76 -13.68 1.50 -4.96
N THR A 77 -12.58 1.93 -5.57
CA THR A 77 -12.54 2.42 -6.95
C THR A 77 -11.67 1.50 -7.80
N ALA A 78 -11.78 1.59 -9.12
CA ALA A 78 -10.81 0.92 -9.99
C ALA A 78 -9.40 1.40 -9.64
N TRP A 79 -8.44 0.49 -9.54
CA TRP A 79 -7.06 0.75 -9.07
C TRP A 79 -6.33 1.87 -9.84
N ALA A 80 -6.83 2.24 -11.02
CA ALA A 80 -6.31 3.30 -11.90
C ALA A 80 -7.16 4.59 -11.90
N SER A 81 -7.92 4.89 -10.84
CA SER A 81 -8.67 6.15 -10.75
C SER A 81 -7.73 7.35 -10.52
N SER A 82 -8.05 8.49 -11.13
CA SER A 82 -7.26 9.73 -10.98
C SER A 82 -7.27 10.28 -9.54
N GLU A 83 -8.20 9.82 -8.71
CA GLU A 83 -8.27 10.17 -7.28
C GLU A 83 -7.20 9.44 -6.47
N VAL A 84 -6.92 8.16 -6.79
CA VAL A 84 -5.82 7.40 -6.18
C VAL A 84 -4.47 8.04 -6.50
N GLU A 85 -4.24 8.44 -7.76
CA GLU A 85 -3.01 9.13 -8.17
C GLU A 85 -2.82 10.44 -7.39
N ARG A 86 -3.85 11.29 -7.36
CA ARG A 86 -3.81 12.58 -6.64
C ARG A 86 -3.54 12.40 -5.15
N THR A 87 -4.19 11.43 -4.52
CA THR A 87 -4.05 11.13 -3.09
C THR A 87 -2.61 10.76 -2.74
N TYR A 88 -2.01 9.79 -3.44
CA TYR A 88 -0.65 9.38 -3.13
C TYR A 88 0.43 10.37 -3.64
N ALA A 89 0.18 11.09 -4.73
CA ALA A 89 1.06 12.17 -5.17
C ALA A 89 1.14 13.26 -4.10
N ARG A 90 -0.02 13.66 -3.55
CA ARG A 90 -0.08 14.62 -2.45
C ARG A 90 0.62 14.10 -1.19
N ALA A 91 0.40 12.84 -0.82
CA ALA A 91 1.11 12.23 0.31
C ALA A 91 2.64 12.26 0.12
N ARG A 92 3.14 12.02 -1.09
CA ARG A 92 4.57 12.09 -1.41
C ARG A 92 5.12 13.52 -1.29
N GLU A 93 4.42 14.52 -1.79
CA GLU A 93 4.79 15.94 -1.63
C GLU A 93 4.87 16.33 -0.16
N LEU A 94 3.87 15.95 0.64
CA LEU A 94 3.82 16.24 2.07
C LEU A 94 4.99 15.57 2.81
N CYS A 95 5.33 14.33 2.46
CA CYS A 95 6.51 13.64 3.02
C CYS A 95 7.82 14.39 2.76
N GLN A 96 7.96 15.09 1.64
CA GLN A 96 9.15 15.90 1.38
C GLN A 96 9.26 17.12 2.31
N GLN A 97 8.13 17.60 2.82
CA GLN A 97 8.06 18.74 3.75
C GLN A 97 8.30 18.33 5.20
N VAL A 98 7.79 17.16 5.63
CA VAL A 98 7.93 16.66 7.01
C VAL A 98 9.14 15.75 7.23
N GLY A 99 9.85 15.36 6.17
CA GLY A 99 11.02 14.48 6.19
C GLY A 99 10.73 13.02 5.81
N GLU A 100 11.78 12.23 5.57
CA GLU A 100 11.67 10.80 5.23
C GLU A 100 11.01 10.00 6.36
N THR A 101 9.69 9.83 6.27
CA THR A 101 8.86 9.17 7.26
C THR A 101 8.38 7.80 6.76
N HIS A 102 7.85 6.95 7.65
CA HIS A 102 7.19 5.69 7.26
C HIS A 102 6.06 5.91 6.23
N GLN A 103 5.45 7.10 6.23
CA GLN A 103 4.42 7.51 5.28
C GLN A 103 4.96 7.64 3.85
N LEU A 104 6.24 7.98 3.65
CA LEU A 104 6.85 8.03 2.32
C LEU A 104 6.90 6.64 1.70
N PHE A 105 7.17 5.61 2.50
CA PHE A 105 7.14 4.21 2.07
C PHE A 105 5.74 3.84 1.55
N SER A 106 4.69 4.18 2.31
CA SER A 106 3.29 3.96 1.91
C SER A 106 2.92 4.72 0.63
N ALA A 107 3.34 5.98 0.49
CA ALA A 107 3.06 6.80 -0.69
C ALA A 107 3.72 6.24 -1.95
N LEU A 108 4.99 5.84 -1.87
CA LEU A 108 5.70 5.19 -2.99
C LEU A 108 5.08 3.84 -3.34
N MET A 109 4.64 3.08 -2.33
CA MET A 109 3.91 1.83 -2.52
C MET A 109 2.62 2.03 -3.33
N GLY A 110 1.80 2.99 -2.90
CA GLY A 110 0.52 3.32 -3.54
C GLY A 110 0.68 3.80 -4.98
N LEU A 111 1.56 4.78 -5.22
CA LEU A 111 1.84 5.27 -6.58
C LEU A 111 2.40 4.16 -7.48
N GLY A 112 3.32 3.34 -6.96
CA GLY A 112 3.89 2.22 -7.73
C GLY A 112 2.81 1.22 -8.16
N THR A 113 1.81 0.96 -7.31
CA THR A 113 0.70 0.06 -7.64
C THR A 113 -0.26 0.70 -8.63
N PHE A 114 -0.60 1.98 -8.47
CA PHE A 114 -1.40 2.74 -9.44
C PHE A 114 -0.77 2.73 -10.84
N TYR A 115 0.53 3.04 -10.95
CA TYR A 115 1.20 3.07 -12.25
C TYR A 115 1.37 1.69 -12.87
N MET A 116 1.51 0.64 -12.05
CA MET A 116 1.48 -0.74 -12.53
C MET A 116 0.10 -1.10 -13.10
N ALA A 117 -0.97 -0.81 -12.36
CA ALA A 117 -2.35 -1.11 -12.77
C ALA A 117 -2.80 -0.29 -14.00
N SER A 118 -2.29 0.93 -14.17
CA SER A 118 -2.56 1.78 -15.34
C SER A 118 -1.66 1.49 -16.55
N GLY A 119 -0.79 0.46 -16.47
CA GLY A 119 0.10 0.05 -17.56
C GLY A 119 1.31 0.97 -17.79
N ARG A 120 1.52 1.99 -16.95
CA ARG A 120 2.72 2.85 -16.98
C ARG A 120 3.88 2.18 -16.24
N LEU A 121 4.31 1.03 -16.76
CA LEU A 121 5.25 0.13 -16.08
C LEU A 121 6.62 0.76 -15.79
N GLN A 122 7.10 1.64 -16.68
CA GLN A 122 8.38 2.33 -16.47
C GLN A 122 8.32 3.30 -15.28
N THR A 123 7.25 4.08 -15.16
CA THR A 123 7.03 4.96 -14.00
C THR A 123 6.87 4.14 -12.71
N SER A 124 6.16 3.00 -12.79
CA SER A 124 6.07 2.08 -11.66
C SER A 124 7.46 1.60 -11.22
N ARG A 125 8.31 1.20 -12.18
CA ARG A 125 9.68 0.72 -11.91
C ARG A 125 10.52 1.75 -11.16
N GLU A 126 10.56 2.98 -11.65
CA GLU A 126 11.32 4.06 -11.00
C GLU A 126 10.89 4.30 -9.55
N LEU A 127 9.58 4.21 -9.28
CA LEU A 127 9.04 4.32 -7.93
C LEU A 127 9.38 3.10 -7.07
N ARG A 128 9.35 1.88 -7.63
CA ARG A 128 9.76 0.66 -6.92
C ARG A 128 11.25 0.65 -6.57
N GLU A 129 12.10 1.21 -7.42
CA GLU A 129 13.54 1.36 -7.16
C GLU A 129 13.81 2.38 -6.04
N GLN A 130 13.08 3.51 -6.03
CA GLN A 130 13.13 4.48 -4.92
C GLN A 130 12.65 3.85 -3.61
N HIS A 131 11.57 3.09 -3.68
CA HIS A 131 11.00 2.36 -2.55
C HIS A 131 11.98 1.33 -1.97
N LEU A 132 12.68 0.58 -2.82
CA LEU A 132 13.74 -0.33 -2.39
C LEU A 132 14.93 0.41 -1.75
N SER A 133 15.35 1.52 -2.35
CA SER A 133 16.43 2.34 -1.79
C SER A 133 16.08 2.85 -0.39
N LEU A 134 14.82 3.25 -0.17
CA LEU A 134 14.33 3.66 1.15
C LEU A 134 14.33 2.49 2.14
N ALA A 135 13.82 1.32 1.74
CA ALA A 135 13.82 0.11 2.56
C ALA A 135 15.24 -0.28 3.03
N GLN A 136 16.22 -0.20 2.12
CA GLN A 136 17.62 -0.49 2.41
C GLN A 136 18.24 0.49 3.41
N ARG A 137 17.90 1.78 3.33
CA ARG A 137 18.35 2.78 4.31
C ARG A 137 17.79 2.51 5.70
N GLN A 138 16.50 2.16 5.79
CA GLN A 138 15.82 1.92 7.06
C GLN A 138 16.16 0.57 7.69
N ARG A 139 16.64 -0.40 6.88
CA ARG A 139 17.02 -1.76 7.32
C ARG A 139 15.89 -2.52 8.02
N ASP A 140 14.63 -2.18 7.72
CA ASP A 140 13.47 -2.90 8.21
C ASP A 140 13.21 -4.13 7.31
N PRO A 141 13.28 -5.37 7.85
CA PRO A 141 13.05 -6.59 7.08
C PRO A 141 11.67 -6.64 6.40
N THR A 142 10.65 -6.08 7.04
CA THR A 142 9.28 -6.01 6.51
C THR A 142 9.22 -5.14 5.28
N PHE A 143 9.95 -4.03 5.29
CA PHE A 143 10.04 -3.09 4.17
C PHE A 143 10.89 -3.62 3.04
N LEU A 144 12.00 -4.30 3.36
CA LEU A 144 12.84 -4.96 2.37
C LEU A 144 12.07 -6.06 1.63
N LEU A 145 11.41 -6.97 2.36
CA LEU A 145 10.53 -8.00 1.79
C LEU A 145 9.57 -7.39 0.76
N GLN A 146 8.85 -6.35 1.15
CA GLN A 146 7.87 -5.70 0.29
C GLN A 146 8.52 -5.07 -0.94
N ALA A 147 9.58 -4.28 -0.74
CA ALA A 147 10.26 -3.62 -1.84
C ALA A 147 10.78 -4.62 -2.89
N HIS A 148 11.30 -5.76 -2.43
CA HIS A 148 11.71 -6.85 -3.30
C HIS A 148 10.55 -7.47 -4.08
N VAL A 149 9.48 -7.83 -3.39
CA VAL A 149 8.31 -8.46 -4.03
C VAL A 149 7.71 -7.55 -5.09
N TRP A 150 7.52 -6.27 -4.77
CA TRP A 150 6.86 -5.33 -5.69
C TRP A 150 7.73 -4.86 -6.84
N LEU A 151 9.04 -4.69 -6.64
CA LEU A 151 9.97 -4.46 -7.75
C LEU A 151 10.03 -5.69 -8.66
N GLY A 152 10.09 -6.89 -8.08
CA GLY A 152 10.03 -8.14 -8.82
C GLY A 152 8.75 -8.30 -9.64
N ALA A 153 7.60 -7.89 -9.07
CA ALA A 153 6.32 -7.86 -9.79
C ALA A 153 6.35 -6.91 -10.99
N THR A 154 6.88 -5.69 -10.81
CA THR A 154 7.00 -4.73 -11.93
C THR A 154 7.93 -5.28 -13.02
N LEU A 155 9.07 -5.88 -12.66
CA LEU A 155 10.02 -6.49 -13.60
C LEU A 155 9.42 -7.69 -14.35
N TYR A 156 8.55 -8.46 -13.71
CA TYR A 156 7.79 -9.52 -14.37
C TYR A 156 6.91 -8.94 -15.48
N TRP A 157 6.17 -7.87 -15.19
CA TRP A 157 5.29 -7.23 -16.18
C TRP A 157 6.05 -6.52 -17.30
N THR A 158 7.29 -6.08 -17.07
CA THR A 158 8.17 -5.54 -18.14
C THR A 158 8.88 -6.62 -18.95
N GLY A 159 8.75 -7.89 -18.58
CA GLY A 159 9.39 -9.02 -19.26
C GLY A 159 10.85 -9.27 -18.85
N GLU A 160 11.37 -8.59 -17.83
CA GLU A 160 12.72 -8.77 -17.30
C GLU A 160 12.78 -9.96 -16.32
N LEU A 161 12.37 -11.13 -16.81
CA LEU A 161 12.06 -12.32 -16.01
C LEU A 161 13.21 -12.80 -15.11
N ALA A 162 14.46 -12.72 -15.57
CA ALA A 162 15.62 -13.13 -14.77
C ALA A 162 15.81 -12.21 -13.54
N GLN A 163 15.67 -10.90 -13.72
CA GLN A 163 15.75 -9.93 -12.62
C GLN A 163 14.53 -10.05 -11.69
N ALA A 164 13.33 -10.23 -12.28
CA ALA A 164 12.10 -10.47 -11.54
C ALA A 164 12.27 -11.65 -10.57
N ARG A 165 12.76 -12.79 -11.07
CA ARG A 165 13.05 -13.97 -10.26
C ARG A 165 13.99 -13.64 -9.10
N ALA A 166 15.11 -12.98 -9.36
CA ALA A 166 16.10 -12.67 -8.33
C ALA A 166 15.51 -11.81 -7.20
N HIS A 167 14.75 -10.76 -7.55
CA HIS A 167 14.10 -9.92 -6.55
C HIS A 167 13.03 -10.68 -5.78
N LEU A 168 12.18 -11.46 -6.45
CA LEU A 168 11.12 -12.21 -5.80
C LEU A 168 11.66 -13.31 -4.86
N GLU A 169 12.70 -14.05 -5.29
CA GLU A 169 13.36 -15.05 -4.44
C GLU A 169 14.02 -14.40 -3.22
N TRP A 170 14.64 -13.24 -3.38
CA TRP A 170 15.21 -12.52 -2.24
C TRP A 170 14.14 -12.04 -1.25
N GLY A 171 13.02 -11.51 -1.76
CA GLY A 171 11.85 -11.17 -0.94
C GLY A 171 11.32 -12.38 -0.18
N ILE A 172 11.09 -13.51 -0.86
CA ILE A 172 10.61 -14.75 -0.23
C ILE A 172 11.55 -15.22 0.89
N ALA A 173 12.86 -15.07 0.72
CA ALA A 173 13.84 -15.45 1.75
C ALA A 173 13.77 -14.58 3.01
N LEU A 174 13.26 -13.35 2.91
CA LEU A 174 13.02 -12.44 4.04
C LEU A 174 11.67 -12.67 4.73
N TYR A 175 10.79 -13.48 4.13
CA TYR A 175 9.45 -13.69 4.66
C TYR A 175 9.45 -14.54 5.94
N ASP A 176 8.97 -13.96 7.04
CA ASP A 176 8.71 -14.67 8.29
C ASP A 176 7.19 -14.66 8.59
N PRO A 177 6.53 -15.84 8.62
CA PRO A 177 5.09 -15.93 8.91
C PRO A 177 4.72 -15.48 10.33
N LYS A 178 5.70 -15.36 11.25
CA LYS A 178 5.48 -14.93 12.64
C LYS A 178 5.53 -13.41 12.81
N GLN A 179 5.98 -12.66 11.79
CA GLN A 179 6.02 -11.20 11.88
C GLN A 179 4.61 -10.59 11.84
N PRO A 180 4.35 -9.51 12.60
CA PRO A 180 3.06 -8.83 12.57
C PRO A 180 2.73 -8.35 11.15
N ARG A 181 1.51 -8.63 10.69
CA ARG A 181 1.03 -8.10 9.41
C ARG A 181 0.92 -6.57 9.52
N SER A 182 1.48 -5.85 8.55
CA SER A 182 1.28 -4.41 8.47
C SER A 182 -0.17 -4.11 8.05
N PRO A 183 -0.93 -3.29 8.83
CA PRO A 183 -2.33 -2.97 8.54
C PRO A 183 -2.55 -2.27 7.19
N SER A 184 -1.53 -1.57 6.69
CA SER A 184 -1.60 -0.83 5.42
C SER A 184 -1.73 -1.71 4.18
N PHE A 185 -1.61 -3.03 4.31
CA PHE A 185 -1.52 -3.97 3.19
C PHE A 185 -2.46 -5.17 3.35
N ALA A 186 -3.67 -4.91 3.84
CA ALA A 186 -4.67 -5.94 4.14
C ALA A 186 -5.15 -6.76 2.93
N GLU A 187 -4.85 -6.37 1.69
CA GLU A 187 -5.36 -7.03 0.49
C GLU A 187 -4.43 -8.10 -0.09
N GLU A 188 -3.10 -7.95 -0.03
CA GLU A 188 -2.16 -8.95 -0.57
C GLU A 188 -0.99 -9.23 0.37
N ASN A 189 -0.83 -10.50 0.75
CA ASN A 189 0.33 -10.94 1.52
C ASN A 189 1.59 -11.00 0.62
N PRO A 190 2.67 -10.24 0.90
CA PRO A 190 3.86 -10.24 0.06
C PRO A 190 4.53 -11.61 -0.08
N GLY A 191 4.43 -12.46 0.94
CA GLY A 191 4.96 -13.82 0.90
C GLY A 191 4.21 -14.75 -0.06
N VAL A 192 2.88 -14.60 -0.15
CA VAL A 192 2.07 -15.33 -1.12
C VAL A 192 2.28 -14.76 -2.53
N THR A 193 2.16 -13.44 -2.69
CA THR A 193 2.35 -12.76 -3.98
C THR A 193 3.73 -13.05 -4.57
N GLY A 194 4.79 -13.02 -3.74
CA GLY A 194 6.14 -13.39 -4.16
C GLY A 194 6.21 -14.80 -4.73
N ARG A 195 5.71 -15.81 -4.00
CA ARG A 195 5.74 -17.23 -4.43
C ARG A 195 4.94 -17.47 -5.70
N ARG A 196 3.76 -16.86 -5.81
CA ARG A 196 2.93 -16.89 -7.03
C ARG A 196 3.69 -16.36 -8.24
N LEU A 197 4.31 -15.19 -8.11
CA LEU A 197 5.03 -14.56 -9.21
C LEU A 197 6.31 -15.32 -9.57
N VAL A 198 7.03 -15.91 -8.61
CA VAL A 198 8.15 -16.81 -8.92
C VAL A 198 7.68 -18.02 -9.71
N ALA A 199 6.54 -18.63 -9.35
CA ALA A 199 5.99 -19.77 -10.07
C ALA A 199 5.74 -19.44 -11.55
N LEU A 200 5.07 -18.31 -11.83
CA LEU A 200 4.82 -17.84 -13.18
C LEU A 200 6.12 -17.46 -13.93
N THR A 201 7.06 -16.80 -13.24
CA THR A 201 8.36 -16.42 -13.81
C THR A 201 9.15 -17.66 -14.22
N LEU A 202 9.19 -18.69 -13.38
CA LEU A 202 9.87 -19.96 -13.66
C LEU A 202 9.24 -20.69 -14.84
N TRP A 203 7.91 -20.71 -14.92
CA TRP A 203 7.21 -21.28 -16.07
C TRP A 203 7.62 -20.61 -17.38
N LEU A 204 7.60 -19.27 -17.43
CA LEU A 204 7.98 -18.50 -18.62
C LEU A 204 9.46 -18.65 -19.00
N LEU A 205 10.33 -18.90 -18.02
CA LEU A 205 11.75 -19.18 -18.24
C LEU A 205 12.04 -20.63 -18.67
N GLY A 206 11.03 -21.49 -18.78
CA GLY A 206 11.19 -22.89 -19.20
C GLY A 206 11.50 -23.87 -18.08
N TYR A 207 11.16 -23.55 -16.83
CA TYR A 207 11.32 -24.42 -15.66
C TYR A 207 9.96 -24.82 -15.04
N PRO A 208 9.09 -25.54 -15.78
CA PRO A 208 7.71 -25.79 -15.36
C PRO A 208 7.59 -26.60 -14.07
N GLU A 209 8.47 -27.58 -13.82
CA GLU A 209 8.45 -28.38 -12.59
C GLU A 209 8.79 -27.52 -11.35
N GLN A 210 9.77 -26.63 -11.48
CA GLN A 210 10.12 -25.70 -10.41
C GLN A 210 8.99 -24.68 -10.19
N GLY A 211 8.36 -24.22 -11.27
CA GLY A 211 7.19 -23.34 -11.20
C GLY A 211 6.03 -23.97 -10.43
N LEU A 212 5.71 -25.23 -10.74
CA LEU A 212 4.65 -25.98 -10.05
C LEU A 212 4.94 -26.14 -8.55
N GLN A 213 6.19 -26.41 -8.19
CA GLN A 213 6.60 -26.51 -6.78
C GLN A 213 6.35 -25.19 -6.04
N ARG A 214 6.72 -24.05 -6.65
CA ARG A 214 6.49 -22.72 -6.05
C ARG A 214 5.02 -22.33 -5.95
N SER A 215 4.19 -22.71 -6.92
CA SER A 215 2.74 -22.49 -6.85
C SER A 215 2.11 -23.29 -5.69
N ARG A 216 2.56 -24.54 -5.48
CA ARG A 216 2.11 -25.33 -4.31
C ARG A 216 2.48 -24.66 -2.98
N GLU A 217 3.70 -24.14 -2.87
CA GLU A 217 4.13 -23.39 -1.68
C GLU A 217 3.28 -22.13 -1.44
N ALA A 218 2.91 -21.42 -2.52
CA ALA A 218 2.01 -20.25 -2.43
C ALA A 218 0.64 -20.65 -1.89
N LEU A 219 0.07 -21.75 -2.40
CA LEU A 219 -1.24 -22.25 -1.99
C LEU A 219 -1.25 -22.71 -0.53
N THR A 220 -0.25 -23.48 -0.10
CA THR A 220 -0.10 -23.91 1.29
C THR A 220 -0.05 -22.71 2.23
N LEU A 221 0.77 -21.70 1.89
CA LEU A 221 0.86 -20.49 2.70
C LEU A 221 -0.47 -19.72 2.74
N ALA A 222 -1.16 -19.57 1.61
CA ALA A 222 -2.46 -18.90 1.55
C ALA A 222 -3.54 -19.61 2.41
N GLN A 223 -3.49 -20.95 2.46
CA GLN A 223 -4.36 -21.77 3.30
C GLN A 223 -4.05 -21.59 4.79
N GLU A 224 -2.77 -21.67 5.18
CA GLU A 224 -2.32 -21.47 6.57
C GLU A 224 -2.70 -20.08 7.10
N LEU A 225 -2.60 -19.05 6.24
CA LEU A 225 -2.91 -17.68 6.60
C LEU A 225 -4.41 -17.38 6.68
N SER A 226 -5.28 -18.33 6.30
CA SER A 226 -6.73 -18.18 6.17
C SER A 226 -7.11 -16.89 5.42
N HIS A 227 -6.36 -16.56 4.37
CA HIS A 227 -6.46 -15.28 3.68
C HIS A 227 -7.28 -15.46 2.37
N PRO A 228 -8.59 -15.17 2.36
CA PRO A 228 -9.48 -15.56 1.26
C PRO A 228 -9.07 -14.93 -0.08
N TYR A 229 -8.58 -13.68 -0.04
CA TYR A 229 -8.08 -12.99 -1.23
C TYR A 229 -6.82 -13.67 -1.80
N SER A 230 -5.90 -14.12 -0.94
CA SER A 230 -4.68 -14.80 -1.39
C SER A 230 -4.96 -16.21 -1.91
N GLN A 231 -6.02 -16.87 -1.45
CA GLN A 231 -6.44 -18.18 -1.96
C GLN A 231 -7.00 -18.12 -3.39
N ALA A 232 -7.63 -17.01 -3.78
CA ALA A 232 -8.14 -16.83 -5.14
C ALA A 232 -7.02 -16.58 -6.18
N PHE A 233 -5.89 -16.04 -5.73
CA PHE A 233 -4.76 -15.69 -6.59
C PHE A 233 -3.60 -16.71 -6.58
N ALA A 234 -3.47 -17.55 -5.55
CA ALA A 234 -2.39 -18.56 -5.43
C ALA A 234 -2.53 -19.72 -6.43
#